data_AF-A0A9D1SJF6-F1
#
_entry.id   AF-A0A9D1SJF6-F1
#
_cell.length_a   1.000
_cell.length_b   1.000
_cell.length_c   1.000
_cell.angle_alpha   90.00
_cell.angle_beta   90.00
_cell.angle_gamma   90.00
#
_symmetry.space_group_name_H-M   'P 1'
#
loop_
_entity.id
_entity.type
_entity.pdbx_description
1 polymer ?
#
loop_
_entity_poly.entity_id
_entity_poly.type
_entity_poly.pdbx_seq_one_letter_code
_entity_poly.pdbx_strand_id
1 'polypeptide(L)'
;MFNLLAALLSQEQPSEQPEVSPDVAALVVQYVVYAVIIAVSILLLILIRKKTRLPRHAEVMRRLNALLEDIKSLATKSGEGRTEFLKSVASTLYRADNLAYACTLLASKERYADIGRVASMVEEARAQIAQYRNGKREADEPEGLDAAAQTVEEAIVVMNRVIERDAEIKKLKD
;
A
#
# COMPACT_ATOMS: atom_id res chain seq x y z
N MET A 1 -24.50 -72.95 -43.15
CA MET A 1 -25.03 -72.11 -42.04
C MET A 1 -23.95 -71.30 -41.30
N PHE A 2 -22.79 -71.02 -41.91
CA PHE A 2 -21.71 -70.23 -41.28
C PHE A 2 -21.54 -68.81 -41.87
N ASN A 3 -22.17 -68.49 -43.00
CA ASN A 3 -22.00 -67.19 -43.67
C ASN A 3 -22.98 -66.08 -43.20
N LEU A 4 -24.01 -66.43 -42.42
CA LEU A 4 -24.95 -65.45 -41.84
C LEU A 4 -24.43 -64.87 -40.51
N LEU A 5 -23.60 -65.63 -39.77
CA LEU A 5 -22.99 -65.16 -38.52
C LEU A 5 -21.82 -64.18 -38.79
N ALA A 6 -21.06 -64.39 -39.87
CA ALA A 6 -19.96 -63.51 -40.27
C ALA A 6 -20.44 -62.15 -40.81
N ALA A 7 -21.65 -62.11 -41.41
CA ALA A 7 -22.26 -60.88 -41.90
C ALA A 7 -22.82 -60.00 -40.76
N LEU A 8 -23.31 -60.61 -39.67
CA LEU A 8 -23.75 -59.87 -38.48
C LEU A 8 -22.58 -59.34 -37.64
N LEU A 9 -21.46 -60.06 -37.57
CA LEU A 9 -20.25 -59.62 -36.86
C LEU A 9 -19.44 -58.55 -37.60
N SER A 10 -19.73 -58.28 -38.88
CA SER A 10 -19.10 -57.19 -39.64
C SER A 10 -19.86 -55.87 -39.56
N GLN A 11 -20.99 -55.81 -38.83
CA GLN A 11 -21.82 -54.61 -38.73
C GLN A 11 -21.66 -53.82 -37.41
N GLU A 12 -20.79 -54.25 -36.50
CA GLU A 12 -20.50 -53.56 -35.24
C GLU A 12 -19.01 -53.25 -35.10
N GLN A 13 -18.47 -52.43 -36.00
CA GLN A 13 -17.41 -51.47 -35.63
C GLN A 13 -17.53 -50.23 -36.51
N PRO A 14 -18.46 -49.31 -36.24
CA PRO A 14 -18.09 -47.91 -36.38
C PRO A 14 -16.98 -47.69 -35.35
N SER A 15 -15.81 -47.35 -35.86
CA SER A 15 -14.70 -46.80 -35.10
C SER A 15 -15.22 -45.74 -34.11
N GLU A 16 -15.35 -46.09 -32.83
CA GLU A 16 -15.39 -45.11 -31.74
C GLU A 16 -13.98 -44.52 -31.59
N GLN A 17 -13.55 -43.77 -32.59
CA GLN A 17 -12.85 -42.55 -32.27
C GLN A 17 -13.95 -41.63 -31.73
N PRO A 18 -13.80 -41.03 -30.53
CA PRO A 18 -14.77 -40.05 -30.10
C PRO A 18 -14.71 -38.92 -31.14
N GLU A 19 -15.72 -38.85 -32.01
CA GLU A 19 -15.99 -37.64 -32.75
C GLU A 19 -16.23 -36.58 -31.68
N VAL A 20 -15.18 -35.82 -31.38
CA VAL A 20 -15.29 -34.60 -30.61
C VAL A 20 -16.09 -33.67 -31.51
N SER A 21 -17.41 -33.77 -31.42
CA SER A 21 -18.34 -32.82 -32.01
C SER A 21 -17.80 -31.42 -31.70
N PRO A 22 -17.66 -30.53 -32.69
CA PRO A 22 -16.96 -29.24 -32.54
C PRO A 22 -17.50 -28.39 -31.39
N ASP A 23 -18.74 -28.67 -30.97
CA ASP A 23 -19.43 -28.08 -29.83
C ASP A 23 -18.78 -28.41 -28.47
N VAL A 24 -18.34 -29.65 -28.26
CA VAL A 24 -17.69 -30.08 -27.00
C VAL A 24 -16.27 -29.52 -26.90
N ALA A 25 -15.52 -29.52 -28.01
CA ALA A 25 -14.19 -28.89 -28.05
C ALA A 25 -14.27 -27.38 -27.75
N ALA A 26 -15.25 -26.69 -28.34
CA ALA A 26 -15.48 -25.27 -28.08
C ALA A 26 -15.85 -25.00 -26.62
N LEU A 27 -16.71 -25.84 -26.02
CA LEU A 27 -17.05 -25.78 -24.60
C LEU A 27 -15.82 -25.94 -23.70
N VAL A 28 -14.98 -26.94 -23.96
CA VAL A 28 -13.75 -27.16 -23.18
C VAL A 28 -12.82 -25.95 -23.28
N VAL A 29 -12.62 -25.41 -24.49
CA VAL A 29 -11.80 -24.20 -24.68
C VAL A 29 -12.38 -23.02 -23.91
N GLN A 30 -13.70 -22.81 -23.95
CA GLN A 30 -14.36 -21.74 -23.23
C GLN A 30 -14.16 -21.85 -21.71
N TYR A 31 -14.30 -23.05 -21.14
CA TYR A 31 -14.04 -23.28 -19.71
C TYR A 31 -12.58 -23.03 -19.33
N VAL A 32 -11.63 -23.43 -20.17
CA VAL A 32 -10.20 -23.15 -19.95
C VAL A 32 -9.94 -21.64 -19.98
N VAL A 33 -10.52 -20.92 -20.94
CA VAL A 33 -10.40 -19.45 -21.02
C VAL A 33 -10.98 -18.79 -19.77
N TYR A 34 -12.16 -19.22 -19.30
CA TYR A 34 -12.75 -18.70 -18.07
C TYR A 34 -11.89 -19.00 -16.84
N ALA A 35 -11.31 -20.19 -16.74
CA ALA A 35 -10.41 -20.55 -15.64
C ALA A 35 -9.17 -19.63 -15.62
N VAL A 36 -8.59 -19.33 -16.78
CA VAL A 36 -7.45 -18.40 -16.89
C VAL A 36 -7.85 -16.98 -16.47
N ILE A 37 -9.00 -16.47 -16.92
CA ILE A 37 -9.50 -15.15 -16.54
C ILE A 37 -9.67 -15.05 -15.01
N ILE A 38 -10.25 -16.08 -14.38
CA ILE A 38 -10.42 -16.13 -12.92
C ILE A 38 -9.05 -16.14 -12.22
N ALA A 39 -8.10 -16.95 -12.69
CA ALA A 39 -6.77 -17.01 -12.11
C ALA A 39 -6.04 -15.65 -12.17
N VAL A 40 -6.09 -14.97 -13.33
CA VAL A 40 -5.52 -13.62 -13.51
C VAL A 40 -6.22 -12.62 -12.60
N SER A 41 -7.54 -12.69 -12.48
CA SER A 41 -8.33 -11.81 -11.60
C SER A 41 -7.92 -11.98 -10.13
N ILE A 42 -7.78 -13.21 -9.66
CA ILE A 42 -7.32 -13.51 -8.29
C ILE A 42 -5.88 -13.02 -8.09
N LEU A 43 -5.00 -13.24 -9.06
CA LEU A 43 -3.62 -12.78 -9.01
C LEU A 43 -3.54 -11.26 -8.86
N LEU A 44 -4.33 -10.51 -9.65
CA LEU A 44 -4.42 -9.06 -9.56
C LEU A 44 -4.92 -8.61 -8.17
N LEU A 45 -5.95 -9.27 -7.63
CA LEU A 45 -6.46 -8.96 -6.29
C LEU A 45 -5.41 -9.19 -5.19
N ILE A 46 -4.63 -10.27 -5.28
CA ILE A 46 -3.54 -10.55 -4.32
C ILE A 46 -2.48 -9.44 -4.40
N LEU A 47 -2.08 -9.03 -5.61
CA LEU A 47 -1.09 -7.96 -5.80
C LEU A 47 -1.58 -6.63 -5.24
N ILE A 48 -2.84 -6.27 -5.49
CA ILE A 48 -3.46 -5.06 -4.93
C ILE A 48 -3.45 -5.16 -3.40
N ARG A 49 -3.95 -6.25 -2.82
CA ARG A 49 -4.01 -6.45 -1.36
C ARG A 49 -2.65 -6.34 -0.69
N LYS A 50 -1.58 -6.85 -1.32
CA LYS A 50 -0.22 -6.77 -0.79
C LYS A 50 0.28 -5.33 -0.77
N LYS A 51 -0.05 -4.55 -1.81
CA LYS A 51 0.39 -3.14 -1.95
C LYS A 51 -0.47 -2.15 -1.15
N THR A 52 -1.74 -2.45 -0.92
CA THR A 52 -2.68 -1.61 -0.15
C THR A 52 -2.76 -1.98 1.34
N ARG A 53 -1.85 -2.83 1.82
CA ARG A 53 -1.83 -3.17 3.25
C ARG A 53 -1.53 -1.91 4.06
N LEU A 54 -2.44 -1.54 4.95
CA LEU A 54 -2.22 -0.44 5.87
C LEU A 54 -1.00 -0.71 6.76
N PRO A 55 -0.21 0.32 7.08
CA PRO A 55 0.92 0.18 7.97
C PRO A 55 0.44 -0.20 9.37
N ARG A 56 1.28 -0.94 10.09
CA ARG A 56 1.07 -1.22 11.53
C ARG A 56 1.47 0.01 12.34
N HIS A 57 0.97 0.14 13.58
CA HIS A 57 1.33 1.26 14.46
C HIS A 57 2.84 1.43 14.65
N ALA A 58 3.58 0.33 14.82
CA ALA A 58 5.04 0.35 14.91
C ALA A 58 5.73 0.89 13.63
N GLU A 59 5.12 0.64 12.46
CA GLU A 59 5.63 1.15 11.19
C GLU A 59 5.34 2.65 11.04
N VAL A 60 4.16 3.11 11.46
CA VAL A 60 3.82 4.55 11.53
C VAL A 60 4.80 5.26 12.45
N MET A 61 5.06 4.71 13.64
CA MET A 61 6.02 5.26 14.59
C MET A 61 7.43 5.34 13.99
N ARG A 62 7.90 4.29 13.32
CA ARG A 62 9.21 4.32 12.63
C ARG A 62 9.26 5.40 11.55
N ARG A 63 8.19 5.58 10.78
CA ARG A 63 8.11 6.60 9.73
C ARG A 63 8.05 8.02 10.29
N LEU A 64 7.39 8.24 11.43
CA LEU A 64 7.39 9.53 12.14
C LEU A 64 8.80 9.90 12.62
N ASN A 65 9.53 8.96 13.24
CA ASN A 65 10.91 9.20 13.66
C ASN A 65 11.83 9.49 12.48
N ALA A 66 11.69 8.75 11.37
CA ALA A 66 12.46 9.01 10.16
C ALA A 66 12.14 10.39 9.56
N LEU A 67 10.87 10.80 9.57
CA LEU A 67 10.48 12.14 9.13
C LEU A 67 11.08 13.23 10.02
N LEU A 68 11.09 13.03 11.35
CA LEU A 68 11.72 13.97 12.28
C LEU A 68 13.23 14.11 12.01
N GLU A 69 13.91 12.99 11.80
CA GLU A 69 15.34 12.97 11.44
C GLU A 69 15.59 13.68 10.11
N ASP A 70 14.76 13.41 9.09
CA ASP A 70 14.85 14.08 7.79
C ASP A 70 14.69 15.60 7.95
N ILE A 71 13.72 16.07 8.74
CA ILE A 71 13.48 17.50 9.02
C ILE A 71 14.69 18.11 9.72
N LYS A 72 15.20 17.48 10.78
CA LYS A 72 16.40 17.97 11.49
C LYS A 72 17.63 18.01 10.59
N SER A 73 17.74 17.08 9.64
CA SER A 73 18.82 17.07 8.65
C SER A 73 18.71 18.21 7.62
N LEU A 74 17.53 18.80 7.40
CA LEU A 74 17.39 19.94 6.49
C LEU A 74 18.12 21.17 7.04
N ALA A 75 18.14 21.36 8.36
CA ALA A 75 18.83 22.47 9.00
C ALA A 75 20.35 22.42 8.78
N THR A 76 20.93 21.21 8.74
CA THR A 76 22.37 21.03 8.47
C THR A 76 22.71 21.17 6.98
N LYS A 77 21.74 20.94 6.09
CA LYS A 77 21.92 20.98 4.63
C LYS A 77 21.72 22.35 4.01
N SER A 78 21.32 23.35 4.80
CA SER A 78 21.18 24.74 4.35
C SER A 78 22.50 25.30 3.76
N GLY A 79 23.65 24.79 4.20
CA GLY A 79 24.98 25.18 3.72
C GLY A 79 25.51 24.44 2.48
N GLU A 80 24.86 23.36 2.03
CA GLU A 80 25.36 22.49 0.93
C GLU A 80 25.01 23.02 -0.48
N GLY A 81 24.22 24.10 -0.56
CA GLY A 81 23.83 24.75 -1.80
C GLY A 81 22.33 24.62 -2.11
N ARG A 82 21.76 25.66 -2.75
CA ARG A 82 20.31 25.82 -2.93
C ARG A 82 19.64 24.62 -3.61
N THR A 83 20.28 24.04 -4.63
CA THR A 83 19.71 22.92 -5.39
C THR A 83 19.59 21.65 -4.54
N GLU A 84 20.61 21.34 -3.75
CA GLU A 84 20.64 20.13 -2.90
C GLU A 84 19.68 20.25 -1.73
N PHE A 85 19.61 21.45 -1.14
CA PHE A 85 18.60 21.78 -0.13
C PHE A 85 17.18 21.59 -0.67
N LEU A 86 16.84 22.18 -1.82
CA LEU A 86 15.50 22.06 -2.41
C LEU A 86 15.14 20.62 -2.78
N LYS A 87 16.11 19.82 -3.24
CA LYS A 87 15.92 18.39 -3.49
C LYS A 87 15.63 17.64 -2.20
N SER A 88 16.33 17.95 -1.12
CA SER A 88 16.09 17.37 0.20
C SER A 88 14.70 17.76 0.72
N VAL A 89 14.33 19.03 0.64
CA VAL A 89 12.98 19.54 0.98
C VAL A 89 11.91 18.79 0.20
N ALA A 90 12.05 18.63 -1.12
CA ALA A 90 11.09 17.90 -1.94
C ALA A 90 10.93 16.44 -1.51
N SER A 91 12.04 15.78 -1.14
CA SER A 91 12.01 14.40 -0.66
C SER A 91 11.32 14.27 0.72
N THR A 92 11.56 15.21 1.63
CA THR A 92 10.92 15.26 2.94
C THR A 92 9.42 15.53 2.82
N LEU A 93 9.02 16.45 1.94
CA LEU A 93 7.61 16.72 1.63
C LEU A 93 6.89 15.46 1.11
N TYR A 94 7.51 14.73 0.19
CA TYR A 94 6.94 13.48 -0.32
C TYR A 94 6.77 12.43 0.78
N ARG A 95 7.72 12.31 1.71
CA ARG A 95 7.60 11.41 2.86
C ARG A 95 6.48 11.83 3.81
N ALA A 96 6.35 13.12 4.08
CA ALA A 96 5.28 13.66 4.91
C ALA A 96 3.90 13.43 4.28
N ASP A 97 3.73 13.71 2.98
CA ASP A 97 2.47 13.48 2.25
C ASP A 97 2.04 12.01 2.31
N ASN A 98 2.99 11.08 2.07
CA ASN A 98 2.70 9.65 2.16
C ASN A 98 2.36 9.19 3.58
N LEU A 99 3.00 9.77 4.59
CA LEU A 99 2.75 9.43 5.99
C LEU A 99 1.39 9.95 6.44
N ALA A 100 1.06 11.21 6.14
CA ALA A 100 -0.25 11.80 6.42
C ALA A 100 -1.37 10.97 5.79
N TYR A 101 -1.24 10.64 4.51
CA TYR A 101 -2.21 9.78 3.82
C TYR A 101 -2.39 8.41 4.50
N ALA A 102 -1.29 7.77 4.88
CA ALA A 102 -1.34 6.48 5.54
C ALA A 102 -2.01 6.57 6.93
N CYS A 103 -1.73 7.61 7.70
CA CYS A 103 -2.39 7.89 8.98
C CYS A 103 -3.90 8.15 8.79
N THR A 104 -4.30 8.91 7.78
CA THR A 104 -5.73 9.17 7.47
C THR A 104 -6.48 7.89 7.14
N LEU A 105 -5.89 7.01 6.30
CA LEU A 105 -6.47 5.71 6.01
C LEU A 105 -6.57 4.82 7.26
N LEU A 106 -5.54 4.84 8.10
CA LEU A 106 -5.50 4.06 9.34
C LEU A 106 -6.55 4.54 10.34
N ALA A 107 -6.64 5.87 10.55
CA ALA A 107 -7.65 6.49 11.40
C ALA A 107 -9.08 6.15 10.93
N SER A 108 -9.32 6.19 9.62
CA SER A 108 -10.62 5.85 9.03
C SER A 108 -11.00 4.39 9.26
N LYS A 109 -10.03 3.48 9.15
CA LYS A 109 -10.25 2.04 9.36
C LYS A 109 -10.45 1.69 10.83
N GLU A 110 -9.62 2.24 11.72
CA GLU A 110 -9.62 1.91 13.15
C GLU A 110 -10.63 2.77 13.93
N ARG A 111 -11.18 3.82 13.30
CA ARG A 111 -12.05 4.83 13.92
C ARG A 111 -11.40 5.49 15.14
N TYR A 112 -10.08 5.60 15.12
CA TYR A 112 -9.29 6.23 16.18
C TYR A 112 -9.02 7.69 15.84
N ALA A 113 -9.68 8.59 16.58
CA ALA A 113 -9.53 10.03 16.41
C ALA A 113 -8.08 10.50 16.62
N ASP A 114 -7.33 9.88 17.53
CA ASP A 114 -5.94 10.25 17.81
C ASP A 114 -5.00 9.99 16.62
N ILE A 115 -5.23 8.93 15.84
CA ILE A 115 -4.46 8.69 14.60
C ILE A 115 -4.84 9.73 13.53
N GLY A 116 -6.11 10.16 13.51
CA GLY A 116 -6.55 11.27 12.67
C GLY A 116 -5.84 12.57 13.05
N ARG A 117 -5.69 12.85 14.34
CA ARG A 117 -4.91 13.99 14.85
C ARG A 117 -3.45 13.92 14.43
N VAL A 118 -2.81 12.75 14.50
CA VAL A 118 -1.44 12.54 13.99
C VAL A 118 -1.34 12.91 12.50
N ALA A 119 -2.33 12.53 11.68
CA ALA A 119 -2.35 12.91 10.26
C ALA A 119 -2.37 14.43 10.07
N SER A 120 -3.25 15.14 10.79
CA SER A 120 -3.33 16.61 10.73
C SER A 120 -2.03 17.29 11.16
N MET A 121 -1.36 16.77 12.19
CA MET A 121 -0.08 17.30 12.66
C MET A 121 1.04 17.09 11.62
N VAL A 122 1.05 15.95 10.94
CA VAL A 122 1.99 15.71 9.82
C VAL A 122 1.72 16.65 8.65
N GLU A 123 0.44 16.92 8.33
CA GLU A 123 0.07 17.91 7.31
C GLU A 123 0.49 19.33 7.67
N GLU A 124 0.39 19.71 8.94
CA GLU A 124 0.86 21.00 9.45
C GLU A 124 2.39 21.14 9.34
N ALA A 125 3.14 20.14 9.80
CA ALA A 125 4.60 20.10 9.64
C ALA A 125 5.01 20.19 8.15
N ARG A 126 4.28 19.48 7.29
CA ARG A 126 4.45 19.52 5.83
C ARG A 126 4.18 20.92 5.27
N ALA A 127 3.17 21.64 5.78
CA ALA A 127 2.87 23.00 5.36
C ALA A 127 3.99 23.98 5.74
N GLN A 128 4.63 23.81 6.89
CA GLN A 128 5.82 24.58 7.29
C GLN A 128 6.99 24.33 6.34
N ILE A 129 7.30 23.06 6.04
CA ILE A 129 8.40 22.69 5.12
C ILE A 129 8.14 23.18 3.68
N ALA A 130 6.87 23.22 3.24
CA ALA A 130 6.53 23.64 1.89
C ALA A 130 6.85 25.13 1.62
N GLN A 131 7.00 25.94 2.67
CA GLN A 131 7.35 27.36 2.53
C GLN A 131 8.72 27.56 1.88
N TYR A 132 9.70 26.70 2.21
CA TYR A 132 11.04 26.70 1.62
C TYR A 132 11.02 26.37 0.12
N ARG A 133 10.23 25.38 -0.28
CA ARG A 133 10.08 25.02 -1.70
C ARG A 133 9.46 26.14 -2.52
N ASN A 134 8.50 26.85 -1.93
CA ASN A 134 7.74 27.90 -2.61
C ASN A 134 8.44 29.27 -2.54
N GLY A 135 9.65 29.36 -1.98
CA GLY A 135 10.41 30.61 -1.83
C GLY A 135 9.76 31.61 -0.87
N LYS A 136 8.89 31.15 0.04
CA LYS A 136 8.31 31.97 1.11
C LYS A 136 9.23 32.08 2.33
N ARG A 137 10.19 31.15 2.44
CA ARG A 137 11.26 31.13 3.43
C ARG A 137 12.56 30.73 2.74
N GLU A 138 13.66 31.31 3.19
CA GLU A 138 15.00 31.00 2.70
C GLU A 138 15.65 29.89 3.55
N ALA A 139 16.70 29.26 3.04
CA ALA A 139 17.33 28.10 3.67
C ALA A 139 17.99 28.41 5.03
N ASP A 140 18.31 29.69 5.26
CA ASP A 140 18.93 30.24 6.45
C ASP A 140 17.91 30.67 7.53
N GLU A 141 16.61 30.55 7.27
CA GLU A 141 15.53 30.82 8.23
C GLU A 141 15.13 29.50 8.92
N PRO A 142 15.64 29.17 10.12
CA PRO A 142 15.41 27.86 10.73
C PRO A 142 14.01 27.72 11.33
N GLU A 143 13.27 28.82 11.57
CA GLU A 143 12.05 28.77 12.40
C GLU A 143 10.97 27.85 11.82
N GLY A 144 10.96 27.63 10.50
CA GLY A 144 10.02 26.70 9.86
C GLY A 144 10.38 25.24 10.02
N LEU A 145 11.67 24.93 9.99
CA LEU A 145 12.15 23.58 10.24
C LEU A 145 11.99 23.23 11.72
N ASP A 146 12.27 24.17 12.61
CA ASP A 146 12.10 23.99 14.06
C ASP A 146 10.62 23.78 14.42
N ALA A 147 9.73 24.62 13.90
CA ALA A 147 8.29 24.45 14.10
C ALA A 147 7.79 23.11 13.54
N ALA A 148 8.24 22.72 12.33
CA ALA A 148 7.88 21.43 11.74
C ALA A 148 8.38 20.25 12.59
N ALA A 149 9.61 20.32 13.10
CA ALA A 149 10.19 19.30 13.95
C ALA A 149 9.41 19.16 15.25
N GLN A 150 9.07 20.27 15.91
CA GLN A 150 8.27 20.28 17.12
C GLN A 150 6.89 19.65 16.89
N THR A 151 6.19 20.01 15.81
CA THR A 151 4.89 19.40 15.48
C THR A 151 4.99 17.89 15.26
N VAL A 152 6.07 17.41 14.62
CA VAL A 152 6.29 15.95 14.44
C VAL A 152 6.64 15.27 15.78
N GLU A 153 7.39 15.90 16.66
CA GLU A 153 7.67 15.39 18.01
C GLU A 153 6.37 15.24 18.83
N GLU A 154 5.49 16.23 18.77
CA GLU A 154 4.19 16.13 19.42
C GLU A 154 3.32 15.01 18.81
N ALA A 155 3.38 14.82 17.49
CA ALA A 155 2.68 13.72 16.80
C ALA A 155 3.21 12.35 17.26
N ILE A 156 4.52 12.23 17.48
CA ILE A 156 5.16 11.03 18.05
C ILE A 156 4.62 10.74 19.46
N VAL A 157 4.48 11.76 20.31
CA VAL A 157 3.92 11.62 21.66
C VAL A 157 2.48 11.10 21.60
N VAL A 158 1.64 11.63 20.72
CA VAL A 158 0.27 11.15 20.52
C VAL A 158 0.27 9.69 20.05
N MET A 159 1.14 9.34 19.10
CA MET A 159 1.22 7.98 18.58
C MET A 159 1.69 6.96 19.64
N ASN A 160 2.61 7.34 20.52
CA ASN A 160 3.03 6.49 21.64
C ASN A 160 1.86 6.15 22.57
N ARG A 161 1.02 7.14 22.90
CA ARG A 161 -0.19 6.90 23.71
C ARG A 161 -1.17 5.94 23.03
N VAL A 162 -1.30 5.99 21.70
CA VAL A 162 -2.10 5.03 20.95
C VAL A 162 -1.56 3.61 21.13
N ILE A 163 -0.24 3.44 20.96
CA ILE A 163 0.43 2.14 21.09
C ILE A 163 0.31 1.58 22.52
N GLU A 164 0.50 2.43 23.53
CA GLU A 164 0.39 2.06 24.94
C GLU A 164 -1.02 1.56 25.28
N ARG A 165 -2.07 2.28 24.86
CA ARG A 165 -3.47 1.85 25.07
C ARG A 165 -3.76 0.52 24.38
N ASP A 166 -3.29 0.33 23.15
CA ASP A 166 -3.47 -0.93 22.44
C ASP A 166 -2.78 -2.10 23.15
N ALA A 167 -1.62 -1.85 23.77
CA ALA A 167 -0.92 -2.84 24.59
C ALA A 167 -1.68 -3.16 25.89
N GLU A 168 -2.24 -2.16 26.56
CA GLU A 168 -3.08 -2.34 27.77
C GLU A 168 -4.34 -3.15 27.48
N ILE A 169 -5.07 -2.81 26.41
CA ILE A 169 -6.28 -3.55 26.00
C ILE A 169 -5.95 -5.01 25.71
N LYS A 170 -4.77 -5.28 25.12
CA LYS A 170 -4.34 -6.65 24.85
C LYS A 170 -4.07 -7.43 26.13
N LYS A 171 -3.40 -6.82 27.12
CA LYS A 171 -3.14 -7.44 28.43
C LYS A 171 -4.40 -7.75 29.23
N LEU A 172 -5.48 -6.99 29.03
CA LEU A 172 -6.77 -7.22 29.70
C LEU A 172 -7.60 -8.37 29.09
N LYS A 173 -7.22 -8.85 27.89
CA LYS A 173 -7.91 -9.95 27.19
C LYS A 173 -7.26 -11.31 27.41
N ASP A 174 -6.03 -11.33 27.91
CA ASP A 174 -5.29 -12.53 28.31
C ASP A 174 -5.56 -12.84 29.79
#